data_AF-A0AAE7E6F1-F1
#
_entry.id   AF-A0AAE7E6F1-F1
#
_cell.length_a   1.000
_cell.length_b   1.000
_cell.length_c   1.000
_cell.angle_alpha   90.00
_cell.angle_beta   90.00
_cell.angle_gamma   90.00
#
_symmetry.space_group_name_H-M   'P 1'
#
loop_
_entity.id
_entity.type
_entity.pdbx_description
1 polymer ?
#
loop_
_entity_poly.entity_id
_entity_poly.type
_entity_poly.pdbx_seq_one_letter_code
_entity_poly.pdbx_strand_id
1 'polypeptide(L)'
;MKNIFIFLTICLSVSLNAHNLIINVMDNSDNTITVRGEFSTGEDAAGAMIRLESLVSGDILFKQRLPAESELIVNIPKEPYQIVLDGGPGHTIIKDGIAPLEGFAEELKEKVTDVNTKLSKPENLNNEWDFLTIFFFTLCLILFALSIYFSNKNTNKILEKIKEV
;
A
#
# COMPACT_ATOMS: atom_id res chain seq x y z
N MET A 1 -11.03 -36.90 -16.91
CA MET A 1 -11.43 -35.85 -15.94
C MET A 1 -10.24 -35.22 -15.19
N LYS A 2 -9.27 -36.01 -14.70
CA LYS A 2 -8.05 -35.52 -14.02
C LYS A 2 -7.22 -34.50 -14.84
N ASN A 3 -7.10 -34.71 -16.15
CA ASN A 3 -6.31 -33.83 -17.03
C ASN A 3 -7.00 -32.47 -17.30
N ILE A 4 -8.33 -32.42 -17.20
CA ILE A 4 -9.12 -31.19 -17.31
C ILE A 4 -8.97 -30.32 -16.05
N PHE A 5 -8.87 -30.95 -14.88
CA PHE A 5 -8.60 -30.23 -13.63
C PHE A 5 -7.23 -29.54 -13.65
N ILE A 6 -6.18 -30.22 -14.13
CA ILE A 6 -4.82 -29.64 -14.21
C ILE A 6 -4.79 -28.45 -15.20
N PHE A 7 -5.48 -28.56 -16.33
CA PHE A 7 -5.55 -27.49 -17.32
C PHE A 7 -6.31 -26.26 -16.79
N LEU A 8 -7.38 -26.47 -16.01
CA LEU A 8 -8.16 -25.40 -15.40
C LEU A 8 -7.36 -24.64 -14.32
N THR A 9 -6.52 -25.34 -13.53
CA THR A 9 -5.68 -24.70 -12.50
C THR A 9 -4.58 -23.82 -13.10
N ILE A 10 -4.01 -24.20 -14.24
CA ILE A 10 -2.98 -23.42 -14.94
C ILE A 10 -3.57 -22.17 -15.58
N CYS A 11 -4.80 -22.22 -16.09
CA CYS A 11 -5.47 -21.04 -16.64
C CYS A 11 -5.90 -20.01 -15.58
N LEU A 12 -5.89 -20.37 -14.29
CA LEU A 12 -6.24 -19.47 -13.18
C LEU A 12 -5.05 -18.66 -12.63
N SER A 13 -3.87 -18.69 -13.26
CA SER A 13 -2.79 -17.75 -12.94
C SER A 13 -3.15 -16.35 -13.46
N VAL A 14 -4.08 -15.70 -12.77
CA VAL A 14 -4.42 -14.30 -12.96
C VAL A 14 -3.17 -13.48 -12.66
N SER A 15 -2.82 -12.58 -13.58
CA SER A 15 -1.77 -11.60 -13.40
C SER A 15 -2.15 -10.67 -12.24
N LEU A 16 -1.67 -10.99 -11.04
CA LEU A 16 -1.70 -10.12 -9.87
C LEU A 16 -0.71 -8.99 -10.12
N ASN A 17 -1.20 -7.92 -10.72
CA ASN A 17 -0.45 -6.69 -10.91
C ASN A 17 -0.54 -5.85 -9.63
N ALA A 18 0.42 -6.06 -8.73
CA ALA A 18 0.61 -5.22 -7.56
C ALA A 18 1.42 -3.98 -7.95
N HIS A 19 0.79 -3.00 -8.59
CA HIS A 19 1.38 -1.69 -8.81
C HIS A 19 1.24 -0.87 -7.52
N ASN A 20 2.33 -0.63 -6.82
CA ASN A 20 2.31 0.25 -5.65
C ASN A 20 2.50 1.68 -6.14
N LEU A 21 1.63 2.59 -5.69
CA LEU A 21 1.89 4.00 -5.85
C LEU A 21 3.12 4.40 -5.01
N ILE A 22 3.90 5.35 -5.48
CA ILE A 22 5.12 5.84 -4.83
C ILE A 22 5.14 7.36 -4.99
N ILE A 23 5.65 8.06 -3.97
CA ILE A 23 5.90 9.50 -4.00
C ILE A 23 7.38 9.80 -3.81
N ASN A 24 7.94 10.57 -4.73
CA ASN A 24 9.26 11.17 -4.60
C ASN A 24 9.12 12.68 -4.35
N VAL A 25 9.92 13.18 -3.40
CA VAL A 25 9.90 14.60 -3.01
C VAL A 25 11.34 15.05 -2.94
N MET A 26 11.68 16.04 -3.75
CA MET A 26 13.02 16.62 -3.85
C MET A 26 12.98 18.09 -3.41
N ASP A 27 13.97 18.50 -2.65
CA ASP A 27 14.19 19.90 -2.29
C ASP A 27 14.99 20.59 -3.40
N ASN A 28 14.43 21.65 -3.99
CA ASN A 28 15.11 22.42 -5.03
C ASN A 28 16.08 23.47 -4.45
N SER A 29 16.18 23.58 -3.11
CA SER A 29 17.05 24.52 -2.39
C SER A 29 16.75 26.01 -2.65
N ASP A 30 15.53 26.32 -3.11
CA ASP A 30 15.06 27.67 -3.44
C ASP A 30 13.69 28.00 -2.80
N ASN A 31 13.35 27.31 -1.71
CA ASN A 31 12.03 27.28 -1.09
C ASN A 31 10.92 26.68 -1.96
N THR A 32 11.26 25.87 -2.96
CA THR A 32 10.32 25.01 -3.67
C THR A 32 10.69 23.54 -3.52
N ILE A 33 9.68 22.67 -3.61
CA ILE A 33 9.84 21.23 -3.69
C ILE A 33 9.32 20.73 -5.02
N THR A 34 9.99 19.72 -5.56
CA THR A 34 9.50 18.94 -6.68
C THR A 34 8.86 17.68 -6.14
N VAL A 35 7.57 17.49 -6.41
CA VAL A 35 6.79 16.32 -6.01
C VAL A 35 6.46 15.52 -7.26
N ARG A 36 6.90 14.26 -7.29
CA ARG A 36 6.65 13.32 -8.38
C ARG A 36 5.92 12.08 -7.86
N GLY A 37 4.85 11.69 -8.56
CA GLY A 37 4.14 10.45 -8.29
C GLY A 37 4.41 9.41 -9.37
N GLU A 38 4.71 8.19 -8.99
CA GLU A 38 4.99 7.10 -9.93
C GLU A 38 4.44 5.77 -9.39
N PHE A 39 4.18 4.82 -10.27
CA PHE A 39 3.92 3.44 -9.86
C PHE A 39 5.23 2.65 -9.80
N SER A 40 5.28 1.62 -8.96
CA SER A 40 6.44 0.72 -8.82
C SER A 40 6.84 -0.01 -10.11
N THR A 41 6.02 0.05 -11.16
CA THR A 41 6.31 -0.48 -12.50
C THR A 41 6.90 0.55 -13.46
N GLY A 42 7.09 1.80 -13.00
CA GLY A 42 7.62 2.90 -13.82
C GLY A 42 6.56 3.65 -14.63
N GLU A 43 5.28 3.36 -14.41
CA GLU A 43 4.18 4.12 -15.02
C GLU A 43 3.93 5.44 -14.27
N ASP A 44 3.59 6.48 -15.03
CA ASP A 44 3.26 7.80 -14.48
C ASP A 44 1.92 7.78 -13.71
N ALA A 45 1.88 8.40 -12.54
CA ALA A 45 0.67 8.54 -11.72
C ALA A 45 -0.20 9.74 -12.13
N ALA A 46 -0.36 9.97 -13.44
CA ALA A 46 -1.03 11.16 -13.95
C ALA A 46 -2.48 11.24 -13.43
N GLY A 47 -2.90 12.44 -12.99
CA GLY A 47 -4.23 12.65 -12.44
C GLY A 47 -4.40 12.29 -10.96
N ALA A 48 -3.43 11.64 -10.31
CA ALA A 48 -3.45 11.46 -8.85
C ALA A 48 -3.43 12.82 -8.13
N MET A 49 -4.08 12.91 -6.98
CA MET A 49 -4.25 14.17 -6.25
C MET A 49 -3.10 14.38 -5.25
N ILE A 50 -2.37 15.49 -5.40
CA ILE A 50 -1.44 15.98 -4.38
C ILE A 50 -2.16 16.98 -3.48
N ARG A 51 -2.01 16.81 -2.17
CA ARG A 51 -2.42 17.76 -1.15
C ARG A 51 -1.27 18.06 -0.20
N LEU A 52 -1.08 19.32 0.15
CA LEU A 52 -0.26 19.72 1.30
C LEU A 52 -1.21 20.03 2.44
N GLU A 53 -1.09 19.32 3.55
CA GLU A 53 -1.96 19.47 4.72
C GLU A 53 -1.16 20.01 5.89
N SER A 54 -1.67 21.07 6.53
CA SER A 54 -1.05 21.68 7.70
C SER A 54 -1.07 20.72 8.89
N LEU A 55 0.09 20.48 9.50
CA LEU A 55 0.18 19.76 10.77
C LEU A 55 -0.27 20.62 11.97
N VAL A 56 -0.44 21.94 11.77
CA VAL A 56 -0.85 22.89 12.81
C VAL A 56 -2.36 23.07 12.84
N SER A 57 -3.02 23.20 11.68
CA SER A 57 -4.47 23.45 11.60
C SER A 57 -5.28 22.28 11.05
N GLY A 58 -4.61 21.35 10.35
CA GLY A 58 -5.26 20.29 9.57
C GLY A 58 -5.88 20.79 8.25
N ASP A 59 -5.63 22.04 7.87
CA ASP A 59 -6.19 22.61 6.63
C ASP A 59 -5.35 22.24 5.41
N ILE A 60 -5.99 22.24 4.24
CA ILE A 60 -5.33 22.00 2.96
C ILE A 60 -4.68 23.31 2.50
N LEU A 61 -3.36 23.34 2.50
CA LEU A 61 -2.53 24.48 2.08
C LEU A 61 -2.36 24.53 0.57
N PHE A 62 -2.35 23.37 -0.07
CA PHE A 62 -2.25 23.24 -1.52
C PHE A 62 -2.96 21.98 -1.99
N LYS A 63 -3.59 22.03 -3.18
CA LYS A 63 -4.30 20.90 -3.76
C LYS A 63 -4.27 20.97 -5.28
N GLN A 64 -3.69 19.96 -5.91
CA GLN A 64 -3.64 19.87 -7.37
C GLN A 64 -3.52 18.42 -7.85
N ARG A 65 -4.12 18.10 -9.01
CA ARG A 65 -3.88 16.82 -9.68
C ARG A 65 -2.55 16.84 -10.41
N LEU A 66 -1.82 15.73 -10.36
CA LEU A 66 -0.60 15.53 -11.12
C LEU A 66 -0.87 15.70 -12.63
N PRO A 67 -0.02 16.43 -13.36
CA PRO A 67 -0.11 16.60 -14.81
C PRO A 67 0.31 15.29 -15.51
N ALA A 68 0.35 15.30 -16.84
CA ALA A 68 0.76 14.14 -17.63
C ALA A 68 2.16 13.64 -17.28
N GLU A 69 3.09 14.55 -16.97
CA GLU A 69 4.47 14.23 -16.58
C GLU A 69 4.61 13.74 -15.13
N SER A 70 3.49 13.67 -14.40
CA SER A 70 3.40 13.26 -13.01
C SER A 70 4.31 13.99 -12.02
N GLU A 71 4.73 15.19 -12.37
CA GLU A 71 5.62 16.04 -11.59
C GLU A 71 5.01 17.44 -11.40
N LEU A 72 5.16 17.99 -10.19
CA LEU A 72 4.78 19.35 -9.86
C LEU A 72 5.85 20.02 -9.01
N ILE A 73 6.10 21.29 -9.30
CA ILE A 73 6.90 22.18 -8.47
C ILE A 73 5.94 23.00 -7.61
N VAL A 74 6.13 22.95 -6.29
CA VAL A 74 5.25 23.60 -5.32
C VAL A 74 6.10 24.39 -4.33
N ASN A 75 5.65 25.59 -3.95
CA ASN A 75 6.32 26.39 -2.94
C ASN A 75 6.18 25.73 -1.56
N ILE A 76 7.26 25.73 -0.79
CA ILE A 76 7.27 25.21 0.57
C ILE A 76 6.39 26.10 1.46
N PRO A 77 5.36 25.55 2.13
CA PRO A 77 4.59 26.28 3.12
C PRO A 77 5.43 26.77 4.30
N LYS A 78 5.00 27.88 4.92
CA LYS A 78 5.69 28.48 6.08
C LYS A 78 5.48 27.73 7.39
N GLU A 79 4.57 26.77 7.40
CA GLU A 79 4.20 26.00 8.59
C GLU A 79 4.43 24.51 8.35
N PRO A 80 4.67 23.71 9.42
CA PRO A 80 4.81 22.26 9.30
C PRO A 80 3.62 21.63 8.57
N TYR A 81 3.89 20.75 7.62
CA TYR A 81 2.89 20.14 6.76
C TYR A 81 3.26 18.70 6.41
N GLN A 82 2.26 17.92 5.99
CA GLN A 82 2.45 16.63 5.35
C GLN A 82 2.06 16.70 3.88
N ILE A 83 2.73 15.89 3.06
CA ILE A 83 2.46 15.72 1.64
C ILE A 83 1.63 14.46 1.48
N VAL A 84 0.43 14.60 0.93
CA VAL A 84 -0.49 13.49 0.68
C VAL A 84 -0.63 13.29 -0.82
N LEU A 85 -0.29 12.10 -1.28
CA LEU A 85 -0.57 11.64 -2.64
C LEU A 85 -1.73 10.64 -2.59
N ASP A 86 -2.84 11.03 -3.19
CA ASP A 86 -4.08 10.27 -3.23
C ASP A 86 -4.33 9.79 -4.68
N GLY A 87 -4.03 8.50 -4.90
CA GLY A 87 -4.29 7.80 -6.16
C GLY A 87 -5.69 7.17 -6.23
N GLY A 88 -6.53 7.38 -5.23
CA GLY A 88 -7.84 6.73 -5.07
C GLY A 88 -7.89 5.72 -3.91
N PRO A 89 -9.04 5.03 -3.72
CA PRO A 89 -9.24 4.11 -2.61
C PRO A 89 -8.15 3.03 -2.55
N GLY A 90 -7.58 2.81 -1.37
CA GLY A 90 -6.47 1.88 -1.12
C GLY A 90 -5.08 2.43 -1.47
N HIS A 91 -4.98 3.63 -2.08
CA HIS A 91 -3.76 4.17 -2.68
C HIS A 91 -3.45 5.60 -2.19
N THR A 92 -3.54 5.80 -0.87
CA THR A 92 -3.13 7.06 -0.22
C THR A 92 -1.76 6.91 0.44
N ILE A 93 -0.81 7.77 0.07
CA ILE A 93 0.55 7.82 0.60
C ILE A 93 0.77 9.16 1.28
N ILE A 94 1.44 9.11 2.43
CA ILE A 94 1.74 10.30 3.24
C ILE A 94 3.24 10.34 3.47
N LYS A 95 3.83 11.51 3.27
CA LYS A 95 5.24 11.81 3.53
C LYS A 95 5.37 13.13 4.26
N ASP A 96 6.35 13.22 5.16
CA ASP A 96 6.64 14.46 5.87
C ASP A 96 7.09 15.57 4.90
N GLY A 97 6.64 16.78 5.14
CA GLY A 97 7.03 17.97 4.38
C GLY A 97 8.48 18.39 4.67
N ILE A 98 9.11 19.01 3.67
CA ILE A 98 10.46 19.60 3.79
C ILE A 98 10.32 21.04 4.33
N ALA A 99 11.19 21.42 5.26
CA ALA A 99 11.21 22.76 5.84
C ALA A 99 11.78 23.80 4.85
N PRO A 100 11.30 25.06 4.91
CA PRO A 100 11.90 26.14 4.13
C PRO A 100 13.32 26.45 4.63
N LEU A 101 14.11 27.19 3.86
CA LEU A 101 15.49 27.57 4.19
C LEU A 101 15.60 28.31 5.54
N GLU A 102 14.58 29.08 5.89
CA GLU A 102 14.50 29.84 7.15
C GLU A 102 14.08 28.96 8.36
N GLY A 103 13.70 27.70 8.10
CA GLY A 103 13.08 26.80 9.07
C GLY A 103 11.63 27.16 9.39
N PHE A 104 10.96 26.29 10.14
CA PHE A 104 9.64 26.58 10.68
C PHE A 104 9.75 27.41 11.95
N ALA A 105 8.83 28.37 12.13
CA ALA A 105 8.75 29.14 13.37
C ALA A 105 8.54 28.21 14.58
N GLU A 106 9.28 28.44 15.67
CA GLU A 106 9.26 27.59 16.87
C GLU A 106 7.86 27.49 17.49
N GLU A 107 7.08 28.58 17.46
CA GLU A 107 5.70 28.63 17.97
C GLU A 107 4.73 27.66 17.25
N LEU A 108 5.05 27.29 16.00
CA LEU A 108 4.24 26.37 15.20
C LEU A 108 4.58 24.92 15.49
N LYS A 109 5.81 24.62 15.93
CA LYS A 109 6.24 23.26 16.27
C LYS A 109 5.53 22.73 17.52
N GLU A 110 5.27 23.59 18.51
CA GLU A 110 4.55 23.21 19.73
C GLU A 110 3.05 22.89 19.49
N LYS A 111 2.44 23.52 18.47
CA LYS A 111 1.01 23.33 18.13
C LYS A 111 0.71 22.06 17.34
N VAL A 112 1.72 21.36 16.82
CA VAL A 112 1.55 20.12 16.02
C VAL A 112 0.90 18.98 16.83
N THR A 113 0.98 19.04 18.16
CA THR A 113 0.62 17.92 19.05
C THR A 113 -0.89 17.61 19.15
N ASP A 114 -1.78 18.53 18.77
CA ASP A 114 -3.23 18.41 19.05
C ASP A 114 -4.13 18.10 17.83
N VAL A 115 -3.60 18.05 16.59
CA VAL A 115 -4.46 18.00 15.37
C VAL A 115 -4.38 16.66 14.63
N ASN A 116 -4.73 15.56 15.29
CA ASN A 116 -4.72 14.22 14.68
C ASN A 116 -6.02 13.80 14.00
N THR A 117 -7.13 14.55 14.16
CA THR A 117 -8.46 14.14 13.70
C THR A 117 -8.83 14.62 12.30
N LYS A 118 -8.17 15.66 11.78
CA LYS A 118 -8.43 16.22 10.43
C LYS A 118 -7.44 15.77 9.36
N LEU A 119 -6.24 15.34 9.75
CA LEU A 119 -5.19 14.93 8.84
C LEU A 119 -5.57 13.63 8.11
N SER A 120 -5.17 13.54 6.84
CA SER A 120 -5.18 12.26 6.13
C SER A 120 -4.32 11.26 6.89
N LYS A 121 -4.77 10.00 6.95
CA LYS A 121 -4.03 8.88 7.54
C LYS A 121 -3.63 7.92 6.43
N PRO A 122 -2.44 7.30 6.51
CA PRO A 122 -2.06 6.29 5.53
C PRO A 122 -3.00 5.10 5.65
N GLU A 123 -3.55 4.65 4.53
CA GLU A 123 -4.59 3.61 4.48
C GLU A 123 -4.03 2.20 4.78
N ASN A 124 -2.69 2.03 4.70
CA ASN A 124 -1.98 0.75 4.82
C ASN A 124 -1.12 0.63 6.10
N LEU A 125 -1.59 1.11 7.26
CA LEU A 125 -0.88 0.87 8.55
C LEU A 125 -1.46 -0.28 9.37
N ASN A 126 -2.59 -0.84 8.99
CA ASN A 126 -3.12 -2.03 9.62
C ASN A 126 -2.41 -3.26 9.03
N ASN A 127 -1.41 -3.76 9.75
CA ASN A 127 -0.84 -5.12 9.59
C ASN A 127 -1.87 -6.24 9.89
N GLU A 128 -3.15 -5.97 9.69
CA GLU A 128 -4.23 -6.90 9.91
C GLU A 128 -4.44 -7.70 8.63
N TRP A 129 -4.36 -9.01 8.76
CA TRP A 129 -4.62 -9.91 7.63
C TRP A 129 -6.09 -9.78 7.24
N ASP A 130 -6.35 -9.47 5.97
CA ASP A 130 -7.73 -9.41 5.48
C ASP A 130 -8.45 -10.75 5.71
N PHE A 131 -9.75 -10.68 5.99
CA PHE A 131 -10.59 -11.84 6.28
C PHE A 131 -10.51 -12.91 5.19
N LEU A 132 -10.45 -12.49 3.92
CA LEU A 132 -10.34 -13.41 2.79
C LEU A 132 -9.03 -14.19 2.83
N THR A 133 -7.93 -13.52 3.16
CA THR A 133 -6.60 -14.14 3.31
C THR A 133 -6.60 -15.15 4.45
N ILE A 134 -7.15 -14.79 5.62
CA ILE A 134 -7.27 -15.70 6.77
C ILE A 134 -8.10 -16.93 6.37
N PHE A 135 -9.24 -16.73 5.71
CA PHE A 135 -10.12 -17.81 5.28
C PHE A 135 -9.41 -18.79 4.34
N PHE A 136 -8.76 -18.29 3.28
CA PHE A 136 -8.05 -19.14 2.33
C PHE A 136 -6.84 -19.84 2.94
N PHE A 137 -6.09 -19.17 3.81
CA PHE A 137 -4.96 -19.77 4.51
C PHE A 137 -5.42 -20.92 5.42
N THR A 138 -6.51 -20.71 6.16
CA THR A 138 -7.10 -21.73 7.03
C THR A 138 -7.64 -22.92 6.23
N LEU A 139 -8.34 -22.66 5.12
CA LEU A 139 -8.83 -23.70 4.21
C LEU A 139 -7.68 -24.53 3.61
N CYS A 140 -6.58 -23.88 3.23
CA CYS A 140 -5.38 -24.55 2.73
C CYS A 140 -4.79 -25.52 3.76
N LEU A 141 -4.64 -25.08 5.02
CA LEU A 141 -4.14 -25.94 6.11
C LEU A 141 -5.05 -27.15 6.36
N ILE A 142 -6.37 -26.96 6.32
CA ILE A 142 -7.34 -28.06 6.48
C ILE A 142 -7.19 -29.08 5.34
N LEU A 143 -7.12 -28.63 4.09
CA LEU A 143 -6.95 -29.51 2.94
C LEU A 143 -5.62 -30.26 2.98
N PHE A 144 -4.55 -29.61 3.44
CA PHE A 144 -3.25 -30.24 3.61
C PHE A 144 -3.29 -31.35 4.69
N ALA A 145 -3.90 -31.06 5.84
CA ALA A 145 -4.09 -32.05 6.91
C ALA A 145 -4.94 -33.24 6.46
N LEU A 146 -6.04 -33.00 5.74
CA LEU A 146 -6.88 -34.06 5.17
C LEU A 146 -6.11 -34.91 4.17
N SER A 147 -5.27 -34.28 3.34
CA SER A 147 -4.46 -35.00 2.35
C SER A 147 -3.48 -35.96 3.02
N ILE A 148 -2.78 -35.50 4.07
CA ILE A 148 -1.89 -36.35 4.88
C ILE A 148 -2.68 -37.48 5.56
N TYR A 149 -3.84 -37.15 6.15
CA TYR A 149 -4.69 -38.14 6.81
C TYR A 149 -5.15 -39.26 5.86
N PHE A 150 -5.71 -38.90 4.71
CA PHE A 150 -6.16 -39.89 3.72
C PHE A 150 -5.01 -40.68 3.12
N SER A 151 -3.85 -40.03 2.89
CA SER A 151 -2.63 -40.70 2.43
C SER A 151 -2.17 -41.78 3.41
N ASN A 152 -2.08 -41.44 4.70
CA ASN A 152 -1.69 -42.39 5.75
C ASN A 152 -2.71 -43.52 5.90
N LYS A 153 -4.01 -43.20 5.90
CA LYS A 153 -5.09 -44.20 6.00
C LYS A 153 -5.04 -45.20 4.85
N ASN A 154 -4.84 -44.71 3.62
CA ASN A 154 -4.75 -45.57 2.44
C ASN A 154 -3.47 -46.43 2.47
N THR A 155 -2.34 -45.84 2.86
CA THR A 155 -1.07 -46.56 3.01
C THR A 155 -1.20 -47.71 4.01
N ASN A 156 -1.77 -47.45 5.18
CA ASN A 156 -1.98 -48.48 6.21
C ASN A 156 -2.89 -49.60 5.71
N LYS A 157 -3.98 -49.27 5.01
CA LYS A 157 -4.89 -50.27 4.42
C LYS A 157 -4.20 -51.16 3.37
N ILE A 158 -3.24 -50.61 2.62
CA ILE A 158 -2.43 -51.39 1.67
C ILE A 158 -1.47 -52.32 2.43
N LEU A 159 -0.81 -51.81 3.47
CA LEU A 159 0.11 -52.60 4.30
C LEU A 159 -0.57 -53.77 5.00
N GLU A 160 -1.79 -53.58 5.51
CA GLU A 160 -2.59 -54.68 6.09
C GLU A 160 -2.85 -55.78 5.07
N LYS A 161 -3.31 -55.42 3.86
CA LYS A 161 -3.56 -56.39 2.79
C LYS A 161 -2.31 -57.15 2.33
N ILE A 162 -1.14 -56.51 2.35
CA ILE A 162 0.12 -57.17 2.00
C ILE A 162 0.54 -58.18 3.08
N LYS A 163 0.22 -57.93 4.35
CA LYS A 163 0.53 -58.85 5.47
C LYS A 163 -0.35 -60.09 5.50
N GLU A 164 -1.52 -60.03 4.87
CA GLU A 164 -2.48 -61.15 4.80
C GLU A 164 -2.20 -62.13 3.64
N VAL A 165 -1.23 -61.81 2.76
CA VAL A 165 -0.75 -62.64 1.64
C VAL A 165 0.56 -63.31 2.01
#